data_AF-A0ABD1V2V4-F1
#
_entry.id   AF-A0ABD1V2V4-F1
#
_cell.length_a   1.000
_cell.length_b   1.000
_cell.length_c   1.000
_cell.angle_alpha   90.00
_cell.angle_beta   90.00
_cell.angle_gamma   90.00
#
_symmetry.space_group_name_H-M   'P 1'
#
loop_
_entity.id
_entity.type
_entity.pdbx_description
1 polymer ?
#
loop_
_entity_poly.entity_id
_entity_poly.type
_entity_poly.pdbx_seq_one_letter_code
_entity_poly.pdbx_strand_id
1 'polypeptide(L)'
;MEFQSSFKGEFAAINFPVNIKKLTLSKIGLPWKNMSIIGTLPNLENLKLVSDAFEGRRWKANDDEFKKLKFLQLDSLKLIQWNASSDDFPRLRRLVVRNCYYLEEIPSDLGYIPTLEMIKVHSCGNSVNGSARRIQEEQLEIGNLDLKVIVSGSYW
;
A
#
# COMPACT_ATOMS: atom_id res chain seq x y z
N MET A 1 22.85 23.21 3.54
CA MET A 1 22.43 22.99 4.94
C MET A 1 21.39 21.89 4.93
N GLU A 2 21.81 20.66 5.21
CA GLU A 2 20.90 19.53 5.34
C GLU A 2 20.35 19.49 6.76
N PHE A 3 19.06 19.79 6.92
CA PHE A 3 18.36 19.49 8.15
C PHE A 3 18.06 17.98 8.18
N GLN A 4 18.93 17.21 8.83
CA GLN A 4 18.61 15.85 9.26
C GLN A 4 17.94 15.92 10.63
N SER A 5 16.61 16.05 10.66
CA SER A 5 15.87 15.73 11.87
C SER A 5 15.62 14.22 11.90
N SER A 6 16.56 13.44 12.45
CA SER A 6 16.26 12.07 12.86
C SER A 6 15.43 12.14 14.13
N PHE A 7 14.16 11.78 14.09
CA PHE A 7 13.43 11.44 15.31
C PHE A 7 14.07 10.17 15.89
N LYS A 8 14.98 10.32 16.86
CA LYS A 8 15.48 9.23 17.70
C LYS A 8 14.47 8.94 18.81
N GLY A 9 13.30 8.43 18.44
CA GLY A 9 12.41 7.74 19.36
C GLY A 9 12.66 6.25 19.27
N GLU A 10 12.83 5.57 20.40
CA GLU A 10 12.71 4.11 20.43
C GLU A 10 11.27 3.75 20.03
N PHE A 11 11.05 3.33 18.79
CA PHE A 11 9.75 2.81 18.32
C PHE A 11 9.36 1.48 19.01
N ALA A 12 10.13 1.03 20.00
CA ALA A 12 10.03 -0.25 20.68
C ALA A 12 8.75 -0.43 21.54
N ALA A 13 7.89 0.59 21.64
CA ALA A 13 6.72 0.55 22.52
C ALA A 13 5.38 0.87 21.84
N ILE A 14 5.26 0.77 20.51
CA ILE A 14 3.94 0.90 19.86
C ILE A 14 3.20 -0.44 19.96
N ASN A 15 2.41 -0.59 21.01
CA ASN A 15 1.52 -1.74 21.18
C ASN A 15 0.11 -1.40 20.69
N PHE A 16 -0.32 -2.09 19.65
CA PHE A 16 -1.69 -2.02 19.14
C PHE A 16 -2.55 -3.09 19.81
N PRO A 17 -3.81 -2.78 20.20
CA PRO A 17 -4.76 -3.79 20.62
C PRO A 17 -4.92 -4.91 19.57
N VAL A 18 -4.82 -6.17 20.01
CA VAL A 18 -4.86 -7.36 19.13
C VAL A 18 -6.16 -7.55 18.34
N ASN A 19 -7.24 -6.90 18.76
CA ASN A 19 -8.55 -6.97 18.12
C ASN A 19 -8.82 -5.83 17.12
N ILE A 20 -7.82 -5.01 16.79
CA ILE A 20 -7.96 -3.96 15.79
C ILE A 20 -8.27 -4.58 14.42
N LYS A 21 -9.39 -4.14 13.84
CA LYS A 21 -9.81 -4.48 12.47
C LYS A 21 -9.57 -3.35 11.46
N LYS A 22 -9.49 -2.11 11.94
CA LYS A 22 -9.34 -0.92 11.12
C LYS A 22 -8.28 -0.03 11.73
N LEU A 23 -7.25 0.29 10.96
CA LEU A 23 -6.16 1.15 11.39
C LEU A 23 -5.93 2.25 10.37
N THR A 24 -5.76 3.47 10.86
CA THR A 24 -5.31 4.61 10.07
C THR A 24 -4.13 5.21 10.79
N LEU A 25 -2.98 5.27 10.11
CA LEU A 25 -1.78 5.93 10.61
C LEU A 25 -1.50 7.15 9.77
N SER A 26 -1.14 8.24 10.43
CA SER A 26 -0.77 9.48 9.75
C SER A 26 0.28 10.26 10.51
N LYS A 27 1.28 10.79 9.79
CA LYS A 27 2.38 11.61 10.32
C LYS A 27 3.10 10.98 11.51
N ILE A 28 3.23 9.65 11.51
CA ILE A 28 3.94 8.92 12.56
C ILE A 28 5.45 8.84 12.26
N GLY A 29 5.82 8.78 10.98
CA GLY A 29 7.23 8.72 10.57
C GLY A 29 7.91 7.37 10.88
N LEU A 30 7.17 6.26 10.91
CA LEU A 30 7.76 4.95 11.17
C LEU A 30 8.64 4.49 10.00
N PRO A 31 9.84 3.94 10.22
CA PRO A 31 10.60 3.33 9.12
C PRO A 31 9.83 2.19 8.46
N TRP A 32 9.81 2.08 7.12
CA TRP A 32 9.16 0.95 6.43
C TRP A 32 9.63 -0.44 6.89
N LYS A 33 10.88 -0.56 7.38
CA LYS A 33 11.38 -1.81 7.98
C LYS A 33 10.64 -2.23 9.27
N ASN A 34 9.85 -1.34 9.87
CA ASN A 34 9.04 -1.61 11.05
C ASN A 34 7.57 -1.92 10.70
N MET A 35 7.27 -2.22 9.43
CA MET A 35 5.90 -2.51 8.99
C MET A 35 5.28 -3.71 9.72
N SER A 36 6.10 -4.66 10.16
CA SER A 36 5.67 -5.87 10.89
C SER A 36 4.93 -5.56 12.20
N ILE A 37 5.13 -4.37 12.81
CA ILE A 37 4.39 -3.93 14.01
C ILE A 37 2.88 -3.94 13.75
N ILE A 38 2.46 -3.57 12.53
CA ILE A 38 1.05 -3.58 12.11
C ILE A 38 0.73 -4.74 11.16
N GLY A 39 1.73 -5.25 10.43
CA GLY A 39 1.59 -6.38 9.52
C GLY A 39 1.19 -7.67 10.23
N THR A 40 1.63 -7.86 11.46
CA THR A 40 1.34 -9.07 12.26
C THR A 40 0.02 -8.99 13.04
N LEU A 41 -0.74 -7.90 12.92
CA LEU A 41 -2.01 -7.76 13.65
C LEU A 41 -3.04 -8.79 13.17
N PRO A 42 -3.49 -9.70 14.05
CA PRO A 42 -4.16 -10.93 13.61
C PRO A 42 -5.57 -10.68 13.07
N ASN A 43 -6.14 -9.50 13.28
CA ASN A 43 -7.51 -9.16 12.89
C ASN A 43 -7.58 -7.93 11.97
N LEU A 44 -6.44 -7.39 11.52
CA LEU A 44 -6.42 -6.17 10.72
C LEU A 44 -7.00 -6.43 9.32
N GLU A 45 -8.12 -5.76 9.01
CA GLU A 45 -8.81 -5.90 7.72
C GLU A 45 -8.75 -4.64 6.87
N ASN A 46 -8.59 -3.46 7.48
CA ASN A 46 -8.55 -2.18 6.78
C ASN A 46 -7.36 -1.37 7.26
N LEU A 47 -6.45 -1.02 6.36
CA LEU A 47 -5.30 -0.20 6.65
C LEU A 47 -5.31 1.05 5.77
N LYS A 48 -5.09 2.20 6.40
CA LYS A 48 -4.84 3.47 5.72
C LYS A 48 -3.54 4.07 6.20
N LEU A 49 -2.65 4.37 5.28
CA LEU A 49 -1.38 5.05 5.53
C LEU A 49 -1.47 6.42 4.84
N VAL A 50 -1.43 7.49 5.62
CA VAL A 50 -1.73 8.85 5.13
C VAL A 50 -0.63 9.81 5.56
N SER A 51 -0.11 10.63 4.65
CA SER A 51 0.82 11.74 4.96
C SER A 51 1.99 11.34 5.87
N ASP A 52 3.08 10.84 5.28
CA ASP A 52 4.30 10.44 6.03
C ASP A 52 4.00 9.51 7.23
N ALA A 53 3.01 8.61 7.09
CA ALA A 53 2.72 7.58 8.09
C ALA A 53 3.94 6.66 8.31
N PHE A 54 4.65 6.37 7.22
CA PHE A 54 5.94 5.69 7.20
C PHE A 54 6.96 6.49 6.39
N GLU A 55 8.23 6.34 6.78
CA GLU A 55 9.40 6.99 6.20
C GLU A 55 10.36 5.99 5.55
N GLY A 56 11.07 6.49 4.54
CA GLY A 56 11.95 5.71 3.69
C GLY A 56 11.38 5.55 2.27
N ARG A 57 12.24 5.11 1.35
CA ARG A 57 11.92 5.06 -0.08
C ARG A 57 11.32 3.74 -0.55
N ARG A 58 11.49 2.66 0.24
CA ARG A 58 11.17 1.29 -0.18
C ARG A 58 10.31 0.60 0.86
N TRP A 59 9.24 -0.01 0.41
CA TRP A 59 8.43 -0.94 1.19
C TRP A 59 8.51 -2.32 0.54
N LYS A 60 9.06 -3.29 1.27
CA LYS A 60 8.97 -4.71 0.93
C LYS A 60 7.94 -5.35 1.87
N ALA A 61 6.86 -5.88 1.32
CA ALA A 61 5.95 -6.71 2.08
C ALA A 61 6.61 -8.06 2.39
N ASN A 62 6.21 -8.68 3.49
CA ASN A 62 6.74 -9.96 3.91
C ASN A 62 5.61 -11.00 3.95
N ASP A 63 5.95 -12.24 3.62
CA ASP A 63 5.03 -13.38 3.49
C ASP A 63 4.22 -13.70 4.75
N ASP A 64 4.49 -13.13 5.92
CA ASP A 64 3.73 -13.38 7.15
C ASP A 64 2.86 -12.19 7.60
N GLU A 65 2.87 -11.11 6.83
CA GLU A 65 2.14 -9.88 7.15
C GLU A 65 0.77 -9.83 6.46
N PHE A 66 -0.14 -9.01 7.00
CA PHE A 66 -1.40 -8.60 6.37
C PHE A 66 -2.35 -9.73 5.90
N LYS A 67 -2.27 -10.93 6.50
CA LYS A 67 -3.06 -12.11 6.10
C LYS A 67 -4.58 -11.98 6.14
N LYS A 68 -5.12 -10.98 6.85
CA LYS A 68 -6.57 -10.68 6.87
C LYS A 68 -6.92 -9.35 6.21
N LEU A 69 -5.95 -8.65 5.62
CA LEU A 69 -6.16 -7.33 5.05
C LEU A 69 -7.05 -7.43 3.80
N LYS A 70 -8.17 -6.68 3.83
CA LYS A 70 -9.15 -6.60 2.73
C LYS A 70 -9.11 -5.26 2.02
N PHE A 71 -8.66 -4.20 2.72
CA PHE A 71 -8.57 -2.85 2.20
C PHE A 71 -7.22 -2.23 2.55
N LEU A 72 -6.52 -1.71 1.54
CA LEU A 72 -5.29 -0.95 1.69
C LEU A 72 -5.44 0.41 1.01
N GLN A 73 -5.14 1.48 1.73
CA GLN A 73 -5.00 2.83 1.17
C GLN A 73 -3.62 3.39 1.45
N LEU A 74 -2.97 3.85 0.39
CA LEU A 74 -1.75 4.65 0.42
C LEU A 74 -2.11 6.08 -0.02
N ASP A 75 -1.85 7.07 0.82
CA ASP A 75 -2.22 8.45 0.54
C ASP A 75 -1.09 9.41 0.91
N SER A 76 -0.63 10.20 -0.06
CA SER A 76 0.35 11.28 0.17
C SER A 76 1.64 10.77 0.84
N LEU A 77 2.14 9.62 0.39
CA LEU A 77 3.37 9.00 0.89
C LEU A 77 4.56 9.29 -0.02
N LYS A 78 5.75 9.43 0.57
CA LYS A 78 7.05 9.55 -0.14
C LYS A 78 7.66 8.19 -0.50
N LEU A 79 6.81 7.19 -0.71
CA LEU A 79 7.19 5.84 -1.14
C LEU A 79 7.61 5.88 -2.62
N ILE A 80 8.75 5.28 -2.95
CA ILE A 80 9.26 5.19 -4.32
C ILE A 80 9.06 3.78 -4.86
N GLN A 81 9.53 2.78 -4.12
CA GLN A 81 9.49 1.38 -4.54
C GLN A 81 8.61 0.58 -3.60
N TRP A 82 7.61 -0.07 -4.18
CA TRP A 82 6.76 -1.01 -3.49
C TRP A 82 7.01 -2.39 -4.06
N ASN A 83 7.52 -3.30 -3.23
CA ASN A 83 7.81 -4.67 -3.57
C ASN A 83 6.82 -5.55 -2.81
N ALA A 84 5.88 -6.15 -3.53
CA ALA A 84 4.93 -7.10 -2.98
C ALA A 84 4.48 -8.09 -4.06
N SER A 85 4.09 -9.26 -3.61
CA SER A 85 3.51 -10.36 -4.38
C SER A 85 2.03 -10.54 -4.03
N SER A 86 1.36 -11.46 -4.73
CA SER A 86 0.01 -11.89 -4.38
C SER A 86 -0.08 -12.57 -3.02
N ASP A 87 0.97 -13.26 -2.60
CA ASP A 87 1.04 -14.04 -1.34
C ASP A 87 1.16 -13.15 -0.09
N ASP A 88 1.67 -11.92 -0.26
CA ASP A 88 1.77 -10.91 0.79
C ASP A 88 0.39 -10.38 1.22
N PHE A 89 -0.59 -10.39 0.32
CA PHE A 89 -1.92 -9.81 0.54
C PHE A 89 -3.05 -10.74 0.09
N PRO A 90 -3.12 -11.98 0.60
CA PRO A 90 -3.93 -13.06 0.03
C PRO A 90 -5.45 -12.83 0.11
N ARG A 91 -5.91 -11.80 0.84
CA ARG A 91 -7.33 -11.48 1.03
C ARG A 91 -7.68 -10.04 0.62
N LEU A 92 -6.76 -9.34 -0.03
CA LEU A 92 -6.97 -7.96 -0.43
C LEU A 92 -8.07 -7.90 -1.47
N ARG A 93 -9.06 -7.04 -1.22
CA ARG A 93 -10.19 -6.80 -2.12
C ARG A 93 -10.09 -5.44 -2.81
N ARG A 94 -9.53 -4.46 -2.12
CA ARG A 94 -9.47 -3.08 -2.63
C ARG A 94 -8.14 -2.42 -2.31
N LEU A 95 -7.49 -1.95 -3.35
CA LEU A 95 -6.31 -1.09 -3.28
C LEU A 95 -6.69 0.32 -3.69
N VAL A 96 -6.28 1.30 -2.88
CA VAL A 96 -6.46 2.72 -3.18
C VAL A 96 -5.12 3.43 -3.06
N VAL A 97 -4.62 4.02 -4.14
CA VAL A 97 -3.38 4.80 -4.16
C VAL A 97 -3.74 6.24 -4.52
N ARG A 98 -3.37 7.20 -3.65
CA ARG A 98 -3.71 8.61 -3.82
C ARG A 98 -2.51 9.50 -3.56
N ASN A 99 -2.31 10.53 -4.38
CA ASN A 99 -1.30 11.57 -4.15
C ASN A 99 0.12 10.99 -3.91
N CYS A 100 0.41 9.81 -4.45
CA CYS A 100 1.72 9.14 -4.34
C CYS A 100 2.54 9.46 -5.59
N TYR A 101 3.03 10.69 -5.68
CA TYR A 101 3.72 11.20 -6.88
C TYR A 101 5.10 10.58 -7.13
N TYR A 102 5.74 10.04 -6.08
CA TYR A 102 7.07 9.43 -6.17
C TYR A 102 7.04 7.92 -6.41
N LEU A 103 5.88 7.28 -6.29
CA LEU A 103 5.75 5.84 -6.46
C LEU A 103 6.02 5.49 -7.93
N GLU A 104 6.94 4.55 -8.16
CA GLU A 104 7.31 4.10 -9.50
C GLU A 104 6.16 3.28 -10.11
N GLU A 105 5.64 2.29 -9.41
CA GLU A 105 4.54 1.46 -9.91
C GLU A 105 3.77 0.75 -8.80
N ILE A 106 2.59 0.24 -9.16
CA ILE A 106 1.89 -0.79 -8.40
C ILE A 106 2.51 -2.14 -8.81
N PRO A 107 2.89 -3.02 -7.86
CA PRO A 107 3.42 -4.34 -8.20
C PRO A 107 2.41 -5.13 -9.06
N SER A 108 2.86 -5.64 -10.20
CA SER A 108 2.04 -6.41 -11.15
C SER A 108 1.41 -7.64 -10.48
N ASP A 109 2.16 -8.29 -9.59
CA ASP A 109 1.75 -9.51 -8.90
C ASP A 109 0.47 -9.34 -8.08
N LEU A 110 0.14 -8.10 -7.66
CA LEU A 110 -1.12 -7.82 -6.96
C LEU A 110 -2.35 -8.14 -7.84
N GLY A 111 -2.22 -8.07 -9.17
CA GLY A 111 -3.26 -8.46 -10.12
C GLY A 111 -3.71 -9.91 -9.97
N TYR A 112 -2.82 -10.79 -9.50
CA TYR A 112 -3.08 -12.23 -9.33
C TYR A 112 -3.62 -12.57 -7.94
N ILE A 113 -3.96 -11.58 -7.11
CA ILE A 113 -4.66 -11.82 -5.85
C ILE A 113 -6.10 -12.26 -6.18
N PRO A 114 -6.52 -13.49 -5.81
CA PRO A 114 -7.82 -14.02 -6.25
C PRO A 114 -9.03 -13.22 -5.75
N THR A 115 -8.88 -12.49 -4.65
CA THR A 115 -9.95 -11.69 -4.04
C THR A 115 -9.96 -10.24 -4.50
N LEU A 116 -9.01 -9.81 -5.34
CA LEU A 116 -8.87 -8.40 -5.69
C LEU A 116 -9.99 -7.97 -6.64
N GLU A 117 -10.81 -7.03 -6.20
CA GLU A 117 -11.98 -6.54 -6.95
C GLU A 117 -11.73 -5.17 -7.54
N MET A 118 -10.84 -4.37 -6.94
CA MET A 118 -10.67 -2.98 -7.34
C MET A 118 -9.28 -2.42 -7.05
N ILE A 119 -8.74 -1.72 -8.04
CA ILE A 119 -7.61 -0.81 -7.90
C ILE A 119 -8.11 0.60 -8.24
N LYS A 120 -7.98 1.53 -7.30
CA LYS A 120 -8.30 2.94 -7.54
C LYS A 120 -7.05 3.78 -7.39
N VAL A 121 -6.66 4.46 -8.46
CA VAL A 121 -5.57 5.43 -8.48
C VAL A 121 -6.15 6.83 -8.63
N HIS A 122 -5.69 7.76 -7.78
CA HIS A 122 -6.11 9.16 -7.82
C HIS A 122 -4.91 10.10 -7.69
N SER A 123 -4.75 11.01 -8.65
CA SER A 123 -3.71 12.06 -8.59
C SER A 123 -2.31 11.49 -8.29
N CYS A 124 -1.89 10.45 -9.03
CA CYS A 124 -0.56 9.85 -8.94
C CYS A 124 0.20 10.04 -10.27
N GLY A 125 1.49 9.71 -10.29
CA GLY A 125 2.32 9.82 -11.51
C GLY A 125 1.86 8.90 -12.65
N ASN A 126 2.26 9.25 -13.88
CA ASN A 126 1.97 8.46 -15.10
C ASN A 126 2.39 7.00 -14.97
N SER A 127 3.50 6.74 -14.28
CA SER A 127 4.00 5.38 -14.08
C SER A 127 3.05 4.52 -13.23
N VAL A 128 2.55 5.05 -12.11
CA VAL A 128 1.52 4.39 -11.29
C VAL A 128 0.24 4.15 -12.09
N ASN A 129 -0.23 5.17 -12.81
CA ASN A 129 -1.43 5.08 -13.64
C ASN A 129 -1.28 4.03 -14.76
N GLY A 130 -0.10 3.97 -15.39
CA GLY A 130 0.23 2.96 -16.40
C GLY A 130 0.28 1.55 -15.82
N SER A 131 0.96 1.36 -14.68
CA SER A 131 1.03 0.04 -14.02
C SER A 131 -0.35 -0.49 -13.60
N ALA A 132 -1.24 0.36 -13.10
CA ALA A 132 -2.61 -0.02 -12.76
C ALA A 132 -3.39 -0.50 -13.99
N ARG A 133 -3.22 0.16 -15.15
CA ARG A 133 -3.85 -0.23 -16.41
C ARG A 133 -3.28 -1.52 -16.96
N ARG A 134 -1.96 -1.72 -16.91
CA ARG A 134 -1.31 -2.98 -17.30
C ARG A 134 -1.86 -4.16 -16.51
N ILE A 135 -2.00 -4.02 -15.19
CA ILE A 135 -2.63 -5.05 -14.35
C ILE A 135 -4.04 -5.38 -14.85
N GLN A 136 -4.84 -4.38 -15.24
CA GLN A 136 -6.16 -4.63 -15.80
C GLN A 136 -6.10 -5.38 -17.14
N GLU A 137 -5.23 -4.95 -18.05
CA GLU A 137 -5.03 -5.56 -19.37
C GLU A 137 -4.61 -7.03 -19.24
N GLU A 138 -3.62 -7.33 -18.39
CA GLU A 138 -3.18 -8.70 -18.10
C GLU A 138 -4.33 -9.57 -17.55
N GLN A 139 -5.16 -9.02 -16.66
CA GLN A 139 -6.32 -9.75 -16.12
C GLN A 139 -7.39 -10.01 -17.21
N LEU A 140 -7.60 -9.07 -18.12
CA LEU A 140 -8.53 -9.25 -19.25
C LEU A 140 -8.02 -10.34 -20.21
N GLU A 141 -6.72 -10.40 -20.48
CA GLU A 141 -6.09 -11.42 -21.34
C GLU A 141 -6.28 -12.85 -20.82
N ILE A 142 -6.30 -13.03 -19.49
CA ILE A 142 -6.58 -14.33 -18.85
C ILE A 142 -8.07 -14.56 -18.56
N GLY A 143 -8.95 -13.68 -19.03
CA GLY A 143 -10.42 -13.83 -18.94
C GLY A 143 -11.06 -13.30 -17.65
N ASN A 144 -10.32 -12.59 -16.79
CA ASN A 144 -10.87 -11.96 -15.59
C ASN A 144 -11.45 -10.57 -15.92
N LEU A 145 -12.78 -10.50 -16.07
CA LEU A 145 -13.52 -9.26 -16.34
C LEU A 145 -13.96 -8.52 -15.05
N ASP A 146 -13.77 -9.11 -13.87
CA ASP A 146 -14.31 -8.60 -12.62
C ASP A 146 -13.42 -7.53 -11.97
N LEU A 147 -12.13 -7.51 -12.29
CA LEU A 147 -11.19 -6.51 -11.76
C LEU A 147 -11.47 -5.11 -12.30
N LYS A 148 -11.90 -4.21 -11.41
CA LYS A 148 -12.18 -2.81 -11.75
C LYS A 148 -10.97 -1.92 -11.47
N VAL A 149 -10.38 -1.36 -12.52
CA VAL A 149 -9.35 -0.32 -12.37
C VAL A 149 -9.93 1.05 -12.68
N ILE A 150 -9.76 1.98 -11.73
CA ILE A 150 -10.23 3.38 -11.85
C ILE A 150 -9.04 4.30 -11.68
N VAL A 151 -8.67 5.00 -12.74
CA VAL A 151 -7.63 6.04 -12.72
C VAL A 151 -8.29 7.41 -12.85
N SER A 152 -7.96 8.34 -11.96
CA SER A 152 -8.57 9.68 -11.90
C SER A 152 -7.61 10.74 -11.39
N GLY A 153 -7.93 12.03 -11.58
CA GLY A 153 -7.09 13.17 -11.18
C GLY A 153 -6.21 13.68 -12.32
N SER A 154 -6.09 15.01 -12.46
CA SER A 154 -5.35 15.68 -13.52
C SER A 154 -3.90 15.97 -13.13
N TYR A 155 -3.00 15.84 -14.12
CA TYR A 155 -1.63 16.37 -14.07
C TYR A 155 -1.69 17.88 -14.28
N TRP A 156 -0.98 18.65 -13.46
CA TRP A 156 -0.68 20.06 -13.71
C TRP A 156 0.83 20.22 -13.71
#